data_AF-I8AMD3-F1
#
_entry.id   AF-I8AMD3-F1
#
_cell.length_a   1.000
_cell.length_b   1.000
_cell.length_c   1.000
_cell.angle_alpha   90.00
_cell.angle_beta   90.00
_cell.angle_gamma   90.00
#
_symmetry.space_group_name_H-M   'P 1'
#
loop_
_entity.id
_entity.type
_entity.pdbx_description
1 polymer ?
#
loop_
_entity_poly.entity_id
_entity_poly.type
_entity_poly.pdbx_seq_one_letter_code
_entity_poly.pdbx_strand_id
1 'polypeptide(L)'
;MLMDPTSSYAGQDILYPLSNVPSKGVILPWREAQEILPRGSKFTVTDWKTGLSFNVQRRAGSSHADVQPLTVRDTKIMKQLYDGKWSWKRRAILIQKNERWLAASMNGMPHGQGALQNGFPGHFCIHFSQSTTHKSKHEDPSHQLMIRKAGGSLFAYARKASPEEVITMLFASIKEGDPDLAAPVVTQKISVLPLGKQLAGFRYEVVKKKHSVQSDLTATYDVKTVLYPQHGGQIKNTYSVTVEKAKATAPWQVTDVALK
;
A
#
# COMPACT_ATOMS: atom_id res chain seq x y z
N MET A 1 31.83 -39.32 33.46
CA MET A 1 32.07 -37.91 33.80
C MET A 1 31.42 -37.08 32.70
N LEU A 2 30.49 -36.21 33.08
CA LEU A 2 29.55 -35.47 32.25
C LEU A 2 30.23 -34.29 31.54
N MET A 3 29.89 -34.02 30.27
CA MET A 3 29.96 -32.70 29.59
C MET A 3 28.91 -32.73 28.46
N ASP A 4 27.68 -32.29 28.73
CA ASP A 4 27.09 -30.93 28.60
C ASP A 4 26.51 -30.65 27.20
N PRO A 5 25.17 -30.76 27.02
CA PRO A 5 24.49 -30.47 25.77
C PRO A 5 23.81 -29.10 25.82
N THR A 6 24.56 -28.00 25.95
CA THR A 6 24.02 -26.65 25.69
C THR A 6 25.05 -25.72 25.04
N SER A 7 25.07 -25.68 23.71
CA SER A 7 25.60 -24.51 22.98
C SER A 7 24.53 -24.02 22.02
N SER A 8 23.76 -23.05 22.50
CA SER A 8 22.77 -22.29 21.75
C SER A 8 23.44 -21.49 20.63
N TYR A 9 23.35 -21.96 19.39
CA TYR A 9 23.50 -21.08 18.24
C TYR A 9 22.15 -20.42 17.95
N ALA A 10 22.04 -19.17 18.40
CA ALA A 10 21.01 -18.23 17.97
C ALA A 10 21.22 -17.92 16.48
N GLY A 11 20.74 -18.81 15.61
CA GLY A 11 20.66 -18.57 14.18
C GLY A 11 19.57 -17.54 13.90
N GLN A 12 19.94 -16.41 13.31
CA GLN A 12 18.98 -15.57 12.60
C GLN A 12 18.38 -16.41 11.48
N ASP A 13 17.11 -16.82 11.64
CA ASP A 13 16.31 -17.42 10.58
C ASP A 13 16.22 -16.42 9.42
N ILE A 14 17.14 -16.54 8.45
CA ILE A 14 17.04 -15.84 7.17
C ILE A 14 15.82 -16.43 6.46
N LEU A 15 14.72 -15.68 6.49
CA LEU A 15 13.46 -16.03 5.86
C LEU A 15 13.60 -15.88 4.34
N TYR A 16 13.82 -17.00 3.66
CA TYR A 16 13.85 -17.02 2.20
C TYR A 16 12.45 -16.76 1.63
N PRO A 17 12.32 -15.93 0.58
CA PRO A 17 11.06 -15.76 -0.14
C PRO A 17 10.62 -17.09 -0.77
N LEU A 18 9.31 -17.32 -0.87
CA LEU A 18 8.78 -18.50 -1.57
C LEU A 18 9.29 -18.50 -3.02
N SER A 19 9.84 -19.62 -3.49
CA SER A 19 10.47 -19.74 -4.81
C SER A 19 9.51 -19.67 -6.01
N ASN A 20 8.19 -19.51 -5.79
CA ASN A 20 7.14 -19.56 -6.83
C ASN A 20 6.04 -18.48 -6.65
N VAL A 21 6.37 -17.30 -6.14
CA VAL A 21 5.39 -16.19 -6.06
C VAL A 21 5.18 -15.61 -7.46
N PRO A 22 3.96 -15.59 -8.01
CA PRO A 22 3.74 -15.02 -9.33
C PRO A 22 3.95 -13.52 -9.32
N SER A 23 4.28 -12.95 -10.49
CA SER A 23 4.46 -11.50 -10.65
C SER A 23 3.16 -10.70 -10.51
N LYS A 24 2.00 -11.36 -10.55
CA LYS A 24 0.68 -10.74 -10.38
C LYS A 24 -0.36 -11.72 -9.85
N GLY A 25 -1.40 -11.16 -9.22
CA GLY A 25 -2.62 -11.87 -8.84
C GLY A 25 -3.86 -11.40 -9.61
N VAL A 26 -4.96 -12.13 -9.46
CA VAL A 26 -6.27 -11.74 -9.97
C VAL A 26 -6.84 -10.65 -9.06
N ILE A 27 -7.25 -9.53 -9.65
CA ILE A 27 -7.97 -8.48 -8.93
C ILE A 27 -9.44 -8.89 -8.83
N LEU A 28 -9.94 -9.06 -7.61
CA LEU A 28 -11.35 -9.36 -7.35
C LEU A 28 -12.01 -8.22 -6.56
N PRO A 29 -13.29 -7.93 -6.82
CA PRO A 29 -14.07 -7.07 -5.93
C PRO A 29 -14.26 -7.73 -4.57
N TRP A 30 -14.41 -6.93 -3.52
CA TRP A 30 -14.59 -7.40 -2.15
C TRP A 30 -15.72 -8.41 -2.01
N ARG A 31 -16.81 -8.20 -2.75
CA ARG A 31 -17.98 -9.08 -2.75
C ARG A 31 -17.62 -10.54 -3.08
N GLU A 32 -16.71 -10.75 -4.02
CA GLU A 32 -16.25 -12.09 -4.41
C GLU A 32 -15.12 -12.57 -3.49
N ALA A 33 -14.19 -11.67 -3.13
CA ALA A 33 -13.07 -12.01 -2.26
C ALA A 33 -13.53 -12.52 -0.88
N GLN A 34 -14.62 -11.97 -0.32
CA GLN A 34 -15.15 -12.42 0.97
C GLN A 34 -15.77 -13.82 0.93
N GLU A 35 -16.23 -14.28 -0.24
CA GLU A 35 -16.76 -15.63 -0.44
C GLU A 35 -15.62 -16.65 -0.50
N ILE A 36 -14.49 -16.27 -1.12
CA ILE A 36 -13.27 -17.09 -1.20
C ILE A 36 -12.55 -17.16 0.15
N LEU A 37 -12.57 -16.07 0.92
CA LEU A 37 -11.91 -15.92 2.21
C LEU A 37 -12.94 -15.68 3.33
N PRO A 38 -13.83 -16.64 3.65
CA PRO A 38 -14.86 -16.45 4.68
C PRO A 38 -14.26 -16.21 6.07
N ARG A 39 -15.05 -15.72 7.02
CA ARG A 39 -14.60 -15.57 8.42
C ARG A 39 -14.14 -16.92 8.97
N GLY A 40 -13.06 -16.91 9.74
CA GLY A 40 -12.40 -18.10 10.26
C GLY A 40 -11.39 -18.72 9.29
N SER A 41 -11.42 -18.36 8.00
CA SER A 41 -10.47 -18.89 7.00
C SER A 41 -9.04 -18.49 7.34
N LYS A 42 -8.13 -19.44 7.08
CA LYS A 42 -6.68 -19.27 7.17
C LYS A 42 -6.09 -19.23 5.77
N PHE A 43 -5.11 -18.37 5.56
CA PHE A 43 -4.44 -18.19 4.27
C PHE A 43 -3.07 -17.52 4.42
N THR A 44 -2.26 -17.64 3.38
CA THR A 44 -0.92 -17.06 3.31
C THR A 44 -0.97 -15.69 2.63
N VAL A 45 -0.41 -14.69 3.30
CA VAL A 45 -0.14 -13.36 2.74
C VAL A 45 1.32 -13.33 2.29
N THR A 46 1.56 -12.87 1.07
CA THR A 46 2.90 -12.68 0.52
C THR A 46 3.07 -11.23 0.09
N ASP A 47 4.11 -10.57 0.60
CA ASP A 47 4.45 -9.22 0.17
C ASP A 47 4.94 -9.22 -1.28
N TRP A 48 4.28 -8.43 -2.14
CA TRP A 48 4.56 -8.45 -3.59
C TRP A 48 6.00 -8.05 -3.91
N LYS A 49 6.61 -7.17 -3.11
CA LYS A 49 7.95 -6.62 -3.38
C LYS A 49 9.08 -7.51 -2.85
N THR A 50 8.94 -8.04 -1.65
CA THR A 50 10.00 -8.78 -0.97
C THR A 50 9.86 -10.30 -1.07
N GLY A 51 8.67 -10.80 -1.40
CA GLY A 51 8.36 -12.23 -1.40
C GLY A 51 8.28 -12.85 0.00
N LEU A 52 8.42 -12.07 1.08
CA LEU A 52 8.22 -12.56 2.43
C LEU A 52 6.75 -12.92 2.64
N SER A 53 6.52 -14.08 3.24
CA SER A 53 5.19 -14.65 3.43
C SER A 53 4.92 -14.99 4.89
N PHE A 54 3.68 -14.80 5.30
CA PHE A 54 3.22 -15.13 6.65
C PHE A 54 1.75 -15.56 6.63
N ASN A 55 1.36 -16.38 7.60
CA ASN A 55 0.02 -16.91 7.68
C ASN A 55 -0.89 -16.04 8.55
N VAL A 56 -2.14 -15.92 8.14
CA VAL A 56 -3.16 -15.14 8.84
C VAL A 56 -4.47 -15.90 8.96
N GLN A 57 -5.34 -15.43 9.85
CA GLN A 57 -6.75 -15.81 9.91
C GLN A 57 -7.64 -14.58 9.74
N ARG A 58 -8.67 -14.65 8.88
CA ARG A 58 -9.74 -13.65 8.87
C ARG A 58 -10.63 -13.84 10.10
N ARG A 59 -10.78 -12.79 10.90
CA ARG A 59 -11.59 -12.79 12.14
C ARG A 59 -12.90 -12.06 11.97
N ALA A 60 -12.90 -10.93 11.27
CA ALA A 60 -14.06 -10.07 11.13
C ALA A 60 -14.08 -9.36 9.76
N GLY A 61 -14.66 -8.15 9.73
CA GLY A 61 -14.76 -7.31 8.56
C GLY A 61 -15.98 -7.59 7.69
N SER A 62 -16.72 -6.53 7.35
CA SER A 62 -17.89 -6.53 6.45
C SER A 62 -17.61 -5.81 5.12
N SER A 63 -16.68 -4.85 5.11
CA SER A 63 -16.31 -4.05 3.92
C SER A 63 -14.86 -4.27 3.46
N HIS A 64 -14.11 -5.06 4.21
CA HIS A 64 -12.76 -5.56 3.95
C HIS A 64 -12.49 -6.71 4.95
N ALA A 65 -11.32 -7.34 4.88
CA ALA A 65 -10.97 -8.44 5.78
C ALA A 65 -10.18 -7.95 7.00
N ASP A 66 -10.74 -8.14 8.19
CA ASP A 66 -10.02 -7.95 9.46
C ASP A 66 -9.30 -9.25 9.80
N VAL A 67 -7.98 -9.23 9.82
CA VAL A 67 -7.13 -10.42 9.91
C VAL A 67 -6.11 -10.30 11.04
N GLN A 68 -5.65 -11.45 11.53
CA GLN A 68 -4.59 -11.56 12.55
C GLN A 68 -3.52 -12.54 12.07
N PRO A 69 -2.22 -12.27 12.30
CA PRO A 69 -1.18 -13.28 12.12
C PRO A 69 -1.51 -14.56 12.91
N LEU A 70 -1.15 -15.74 12.43
CA LEU A 70 -1.47 -16.98 13.16
C LEU A 70 -0.52 -17.21 14.34
N THR A 71 0.76 -16.93 14.16
CA THR A 71 1.82 -17.26 15.14
C THR A 71 2.70 -16.05 15.46
N VAL A 72 3.49 -16.16 16.53
CA VAL A 72 4.55 -15.16 16.85
C VAL A 72 5.55 -15.02 15.71
N ARG A 73 5.84 -16.10 14.98
CA ARG A 73 6.71 -16.06 13.79
C ARG A 73 6.08 -15.22 12.68
N ASP A 74 4.80 -15.43 12.38
CA ASP A 74 4.06 -14.64 11.38
C ASP A 74 4.04 -13.15 11.76
N THR A 75 3.81 -12.84 13.03
CA THR A 75 3.87 -11.47 13.55
C THR A 75 5.26 -10.84 13.37
N LYS A 76 6.34 -11.58 13.60
CA LYS A 76 7.72 -11.10 13.39
C LYS A 76 7.98 -10.80 11.91
N ILE A 77 7.56 -11.67 11.00
CA ILE A 77 7.68 -11.45 9.54
C ILE A 77 6.92 -10.19 9.12
N MET A 78 5.67 -10.06 9.56
CA MET A 78 4.87 -8.87 9.29
C MET A 78 5.54 -7.60 9.83
N LYS A 79 6.11 -7.64 11.04
CA LYS A 79 6.82 -6.50 11.63
C LYS A 79 8.10 -6.14 10.86
N GLN A 80 8.80 -7.13 10.32
CA GLN A 80 9.97 -6.93 9.45
C GLN A 80 9.59 -6.21 8.16
N LEU A 81 8.44 -6.51 7.55
CA LEU A 81 7.93 -5.81 6.36
C LEU A 81 7.69 -4.31 6.58
N TYR A 82 7.60 -3.88 7.85
CA TYR A 82 7.43 -2.48 8.23
C TYR A 82 8.64 -1.96 9.03
N ASP A 83 9.84 -2.45 8.71
CA ASP A 83 11.10 -1.97 9.27
C ASP A 83 11.15 -2.01 10.81
N GLY A 84 10.52 -3.03 11.40
CA GLY A 84 10.48 -3.24 12.85
C GLY A 84 9.43 -2.38 13.57
N LYS A 85 8.59 -1.60 12.87
CA LYS A 85 7.59 -0.71 13.45
C LYS A 85 6.20 -0.98 12.88
N TRP A 86 5.14 -0.74 13.66
CA TRP A 86 3.79 -0.81 13.12
C TRP A 86 3.45 0.43 12.31
N SER A 87 2.76 0.26 11.19
CA SER A 87 2.53 1.36 10.26
C SER A 87 1.22 1.22 9.52
N TRP A 88 0.55 2.36 9.27
CA TRP A 88 -0.59 2.42 8.38
C TRP A 88 -0.20 2.40 6.89
N LYS A 89 1.10 2.42 6.55
CA LYS A 89 1.54 2.37 5.15
C LYS A 89 0.94 1.14 4.44
N ARG A 90 0.47 1.35 3.22
CA ARG A 90 -0.16 0.32 2.40
C ARG A 90 0.95 -0.48 1.73
N ARG A 91 0.76 -1.79 1.64
CA ARG A 91 1.63 -2.68 0.87
C ARG A 91 0.79 -3.45 -0.14
N ALA A 92 1.35 -3.64 -1.34
CA ALA A 92 0.82 -4.56 -2.34
C ALA A 92 1.12 -5.99 -1.90
N ILE A 93 0.10 -6.84 -1.87
CA ILE A 93 0.24 -8.24 -1.43
C ILE A 93 -0.46 -9.19 -2.37
N LEU A 94 -0.01 -10.43 -2.32
CA LEU A 94 -0.62 -11.57 -2.98
C LEU A 94 -1.10 -12.56 -1.92
N ILE A 95 -2.31 -13.07 -2.10
CA ILE A 95 -2.88 -14.10 -1.23
C ILE A 95 -3.01 -15.39 -2.02
N GLN A 96 -2.39 -16.45 -1.52
CA GLN A 96 -2.55 -17.78 -2.08
C GLN A 96 -3.75 -18.46 -1.44
N LYS A 97 -4.74 -18.82 -2.26
CA LYS A 97 -5.89 -19.63 -1.82
C LYS A 97 -6.23 -20.63 -2.92
N ASN A 98 -6.11 -21.92 -2.59
CA ASN A 98 -6.20 -23.02 -3.56
C ASN A 98 -5.20 -22.77 -4.71
N GLU A 99 -5.63 -22.92 -5.96
CA GLU A 99 -4.80 -22.70 -7.16
C GLU A 99 -4.77 -21.22 -7.63
N ARG A 100 -5.38 -20.30 -6.88
CA ARG A 100 -5.50 -18.88 -7.26
C ARG A 100 -4.61 -18.00 -6.39
N TRP A 101 -4.05 -16.99 -7.04
CA TRP A 101 -3.38 -15.87 -6.40
C TRP A 101 -4.25 -14.63 -6.53
N LEU A 102 -4.63 -14.04 -5.39
CA LEU A 102 -5.46 -12.85 -5.33
C LEU A 102 -4.59 -11.62 -5.11
N ALA A 103 -4.80 -10.58 -5.91
CA ALA A 103 -4.18 -9.27 -5.70
C ALA A 103 -4.96 -8.50 -4.63
N ALA A 104 -4.26 -8.05 -3.60
CA ALA A 104 -4.84 -7.32 -2.47
C ALA A 104 -3.87 -6.25 -1.96
N SER A 105 -4.30 -5.49 -0.96
CA SER A 105 -3.46 -4.55 -0.24
C SER A 105 -3.68 -4.65 1.26
N MET A 106 -2.61 -4.57 2.05
CA MET A 106 -2.69 -4.56 3.51
C MET A 106 -2.08 -3.31 4.12
N ASN A 107 -2.45 -3.01 5.36
CA ASN A 107 -1.67 -2.16 6.26
C ASN A 107 -0.99 -3.01 7.34
N GLY A 108 -0.17 -2.37 8.19
CA GLY A 108 0.62 -3.03 9.23
C GLY A 108 0.24 -2.65 10.67
N MET A 109 -0.74 -1.76 10.85
CA MET A 109 -1.03 -1.19 12.16
C MET A 109 -2.04 -2.06 12.90
N PRO A 110 -1.71 -2.59 14.10
CA PRO A 110 -2.71 -3.25 14.93
C PRO A 110 -3.78 -2.23 15.37
N HIS A 111 -5.04 -2.63 15.23
CA HIS A 111 -6.18 -1.85 15.71
C HIS A 111 -7.34 -2.77 16.06
N GLY A 112 -8.36 -2.20 16.73
CA GLY A 112 -9.46 -2.97 17.29
C GLY A 112 -8.99 -4.02 18.30
N GLN A 113 -9.82 -5.05 18.52
CA GLN A 113 -9.48 -6.13 19.44
C GLN A 113 -8.75 -7.29 18.74
N GLY A 114 -7.79 -7.87 19.47
CA GLY A 114 -7.04 -9.08 19.12
C GLY A 114 -7.61 -10.30 19.82
N ALA A 115 -7.58 -11.47 19.20
CA ALA A 115 -8.12 -12.71 19.80
C ALA A 115 -7.09 -13.85 19.91
N LEU A 116 -5.93 -13.72 19.26
CA LEU A 116 -4.87 -14.72 19.26
C LEU A 116 -3.68 -14.24 20.10
N GLN A 117 -3.06 -15.16 20.86
CA GLN A 117 -1.82 -14.89 21.58
C GLN A 117 -0.61 -15.06 20.64
N ASN A 118 -0.50 -14.15 19.68
CA ASN A 118 0.51 -14.16 18.60
C ASN A 118 1.50 -12.99 18.70
N GLY A 119 1.45 -12.19 19.77
CA GLY A 119 2.25 -10.98 19.92
C GLY A 119 1.81 -9.79 19.05
N PHE A 120 0.65 -9.89 18.39
CA PHE A 120 0.03 -8.84 17.58
C PHE A 120 -1.22 -8.29 18.29
N PRO A 121 -1.18 -7.06 18.85
CA PRO A 121 -2.20 -6.56 19.77
C PRO A 121 -3.41 -5.96 19.01
N GLY A 122 -4.16 -6.78 18.27
CA GLY A 122 -5.31 -6.32 17.51
C GLY A 122 -5.58 -7.17 16.27
N HIS A 123 -6.15 -6.56 15.24
CA HIS A 123 -6.17 -7.04 13.86
C HIS A 123 -5.60 -5.98 12.92
N PHE A 124 -5.38 -6.35 11.66
CA PHE A 124 -5.06 -5.42 10.59
C PHE A 124 -5.99 -5.67 9.40
N CYS A 125 -6.07 -4.71 8.48
CA CYS A 125 -6.98 -4.80 7.34
C CYS A 125 -6.26 -5.32 6.10
N ILE A 126 -6.96 -6.19 5.37
CA ILE A 126 -6.67 -6.51 3.97
C ILE A 126 -7.83 -6.02 3.12
N HIS A 127 -7.51 -5.18 2.15
CA HIS A 127 -8.42 -4.61 1.17
C HIS A 127 -8.27 -5.29 -0.19
N PHE A 128 -9.41 -5.48 -0.83
CA PHE A 128 -9.57 -5.92 -2.22
C PHE A 128 -10.18 -4.77 -3.05
N SER A 129 -10.36 -4.98 -4.36
CA SER A 129 -11.04 -3.99 -5.20
C SER A 129 -12.42 -3.67 -4.61
N GLN A 130 -12.86 -2.41 -4.66
CA GLN A 130 -14.15 -1.98 -4.09
C GLN A 130 -14.32 -2.18 -2.58
N SER A 131 -13.24 -2.50 -1.84
CA SER A 131 -13.26 -2.44 -0.38
C SER A 131 -13.33 -0.99 0.10
N THR A 132 -14.15 -0.72 1.12
CA THR A 132 -14.26 0.61 1.73
C THR A 132 -13.66 0.65 3.13
N THR A 133 -13.21 1.84 3.55
CA THR A 133 -12.73 2.02 4.92
C THR A 133 -13.89 2.21 5.89
N HIS A 134 -13.71 1.81 7.15
CA HIS A 134 -14.74 1.97 8.18
C HIS A 134 -15.18 3.42 8.40
N LYS A 135 -14.24 4.37 8.30
CA LYS A 135 -14.50 5.78 8.64
C LYS A 135 -15.19 6.53 7.52
N SER A 136 -14.72 6.34 6.28
CA SER A 136 -15.20 7.13 5.14
C SER A 136 -16.32 6.45 4.36
N LYS A 137 -16.48 5.13 4.48
CA LYS A 137 -17.31 4.31 3.57
C LYS A 137 -16.96 4.49 2.08
N HIS A 138 -15.78 5.04 1.80
CA HIS A 138 -15.21 5.19 0.47
C HIS A 138 -13.97 4.31 0.33
N GLU A 139 -13.63 4.00 -0.92
CA GLU A 139 -12.37 3.33 -1.25
C GLU A 139 -11.19 4.23 -0.86
N ASP A 140 -10.10 3.63 -0.35
CA ASP A 140 -8.84 4.32 -0.11
C ASP A 140 -7.99 4.26 -1.38
N PRO A 141 -7.63 5.41 -2.01
CA PRO A 141 -6.89 5.41 -3.27
C PRO A 141 -5.55 4.68 -3.18
N SER A 142 -4.86 4.74 -2.03
CA SER A 142 -3.59 4.05 -1.83
C SER A 142 -3.77 2.54 -1.83
N HIS A 143 -4.81 2.00 -1.19
CA HIS A 143 -5.16 0.58 -1.28
C HIS A 143 -5.49 0.18 -2.73
N GLN A 144 -6.29 0.96 -3.45
CA GLN A 144 -6.64 0.65 -4.84
C GLN A 144 -5.41 0.63 -5.76
N LEU A 145 -4.48 1.56 -5.59
CA LEU A 145 -3.22 1.57 -6.34
C LEU A 145 -2.33 0.36 -6.00
N MET A 146 -2.25 -0.05 -4.72
CA MET A 146 -1.52 -1.24 -4.31
C MET A 146 -2.15 -2.54 -4.85
N ILE A 147 -3.48 -2.62 -4.92
CA ILE A 147 -4.19 -3.74 -5.55
C ILE A 147 -3.88 -3.78 -7.05
N ARG A 148 -3.89 -2.62 -7.74
CA ARG A 148 -3.52 -2.53 -9.16
C ARG A 148 -2.06 -2.91 -9.41
N LYS A 149 -1.16 -2.53 -8.50
CA LYS A 149 0.25 -2.95 -8.50
C LYS A 149 0.37 -4.47 -8.38
N ALA A 150 -0.24 -5.06 -7.34
CA ALA A 150 -0.26 -6.51 -7.14
C ALA A 150 -0.93 -7.27 -8.30
N GLY A 151 -1.88 -6.64 -9.00
CA GLY A 151 -2.55 -7.22 -10.16
C GLY A 151 -1.88 -6.94 -11.52
N GLY A 152 -0.75 -6.22 -11.53
CA GLY A 152 -0.04 -5.88 -12.78
C GLY A 152 -0.81 -4.95 -13.73
N SER A 153 -1.76 -4.16 -13.22
CA SER A 153 -2.61 -3.27 -14.04
C SER A 153 -2.29 -1.79 -13.89
N LEU A 154 -1.25 -1.42 -13.12
CA LEU A 154 -0.93 -0.04 -12.80
C LEU A 154 -0.62 0.82 -14.05
N PHE A 155 0.18 0.32 -15.01
CA PHE A 155 0.45 1.00 -16.27
C PHE A 155 -0.80 1.12 -17.16
N ALA A 156 -1.63 0.07 -17.20
CA ALA A 156 -2.86 0.08 -17.97
C ALA A 156 -3.86 1.11 -17.43
N TYR A 157 -3.92 1.25 -16.10
CA TYR A 157 -4.71 2.27 -15.42
C TYR A 157 -4.18 3.68 -15.73
N ALA A 158 -2.88 3.93 -15.57
CA ALA A 158 -2.26 5.22 -15.87
C ALA A 158 -2.53 5.73 -17.29
N ARG A 159 -2.60 4.81 -18.29
CA ARG A 159 -2.90 5.20 -19.68
C ARG A 159 -4.25 5.87 -19.88
N LYS A 160 -5.21 5.63 -18.98
CA LYS A 160 -6.59 6.14 -19.05
C LYS A 160 -6.91 7.09 -17.91
N ALA A 161 -5.95 7.35 -17.03
CA ALA A 161 -6.14 8.10 -15.80
C ALA A 161 -6.42 9.57 -16.09
N SER A 162 -7.29 10.20 -15.30
CA SER A 162 -7.49 11.65 -15.30
C SER A 162 -6.27 12.37 -14.71
N PRO A 163 -6.15 13.70 -14.90
CA PRO A 163 -5.18 14.54 -14.19
C PRO A 163 -5.14 14.28 -12.67
N GLU A 164 -6.30 14.23 -12.01
CA GLU A 164 -6.43 13.98 -10.57
C GLU A 164 -5.93 12.59 -10.17
N GLU A 165 -6.20 11.57 -10.99
CA GLU A 165 -5.73 10.20 -10.77
C GLU A 165 -4.22 10.10 -10.93
N VAL A 166 -3.64 10.76 -11.93
CA VAL A 166 -2.18 10.86 -12.12
C VAL A 166 -1.50 11.54 -10.94
N ILE A 167 -2.07 12.66 -10.46
CA ILE A 167 -1.57 13.34 -9.26
C ILE A 167 -1.72 12.44 -8.03
N THR A 168 -2.84 11.71 -7.91
CA THR A 168 -3.07 10.75 -6.83
C THR A 168 -2.00 9.65 -6.83
N MET A 169 -1.61 9.12 -8.00
CA MET A 169 -0.52 8.15 -8.14
C MET A 169 0.80 8.71 -7.61
N LEU A 170 1.15 9.96 -7.98
CA LEU A 170 2.35 10.63 -7.48
C LEU A 170 2.35 10.76 -5.96
N PHE A 171 1.31 11.34 -5.36
CA PHE A 171 1.29 11.57 -3.91
C PHE A 171 1.10 10.28 -3.10
N ALA A 172 0.41 9.27 -3.64
CA ALA A 172 0.38 7.94 -3.03
C ALA A 172 1.77 7.30 -3.01
N SER A 173 2.59 7.46 -4.06
CA SER A 173 3.96 6.95 -4.08
C SER A 173 4.80 7.52 -2.92
N ILE A 174 4.63 8.82 -2.62
CA ILE A 174 5.30 9.51 -1.51
C ILE A 174 4.75 9.01 -0.17
N LYS A 175 3.42 8.99 -0.02
CA LYS A 175 2.72 8.59 1.19
C LYS A 175 3.11 7.20 1.64
N GLU A 176 3.14 6.26 0.70
CA GLU A 176 3.45 4.86 0.97
C GLU A 176 4.96 4.56 0.93
N GLY A 177 5.77 5.49 0.42
CA GLY A 177 7.22 5.28 0.22
C GLY A 177 7.51 4.23 -0.86
N ASP A 178 6.66 4.16 -1.89
CA ASP A 178 6.69 3.16 -2.95
C ASP A 178 6.73 3.85 -4.33
N PRO A 179 7.94 4.09 -4.88
CA PRO A 179 8.11 4.83 -6.13
C PRO A 179 7.48 4.12 -7.34
N ASP A 180 7.24 2.81 -7.27
CA ASP A 180 6.61 2.06 -8.36
C ASP A 180 5.19 2.56 -8.65
N LEU A 181 4.52 3.18 -7.65
CA LEU A 181 3.20 3.78 -7.83
C LEU A 181 3.22 4.99 -8.78
N ALA A 182 4.33 5.74 -8.84
CA ALA A 182 4.47 6.91 -9.70
C ALA A 182 5.13 6.59 -11.05
N ALA A 183 5.83 5.46 -11.17
CA ALA A 183 6.60 5.09 -12.36
C ALA A 183 5.84 5.23 -13.71
N PRO A 184 4.53 4.92 -13.82
CA PRO A 184 3.79 5.08 -15.09
C PRO A 184 3.44 6.53 -15.47
N VAL A 185 3.60 7.49 -14.55
CA VAL A 185 3.06 8.85 -14.68
C VAL A 185 4.12 9.94 -14.50
N VAL A 186 5.38 9.58 -14.30
CA VAL A 186 6.50 10.54 -14.18
C VAL A 186 7.53 10.23 -15.26
N THR A 187 7.86 11.23 -16.06
CA THR A 187 8.81 11.10 -17.18
C THR A 187 10.25 11.45 -16.80
N GLN A 188 10.43 12.12 -15.65
CA GLN A 188 11.72 12.56 -15.13
C GLN A 188 11.87 12.21 -13.65
N LYS A 189 13.10 12.25 -13.13
CA LYS A 189 13.33 12.30 -11.68
C LYS A 189 12.76 13.62 -11.16
N ILE A 190 11.46 13.65 -10.94
CA ILE A 190 10.86 14.67 -10.09
C ILE A 190 11.61 14.52 -8.77
N SER A 191 12.19 15.60 -8.26
CA SER A 191 12.76 15.63 -6.91
C SER A 191 11.60 15.57 -5.93
N VAL A 192 10.94 14.41 -5.89
CA VAL A 192 9.90 14.08 -4.94
C VAL A 192 10.63 14.01 -3.62
N LEU A 193 10.46 15.10 -2.88
CA LEU A 193 10.87 15.35 -1.50
C LEU A 193 11.37 14.10 -0.77
N PRO A 194 12.54 14.16 -0.11
CA PRO A 194 13.12 13.04 0.64
C PRO A 194 12.37 12.78 1.97
N LEU A 195 11.05 12.74 1.94
CA LEU A 195 10.20 12.76 3.12
C LEU A 195 9.65 11.38 3.51
N GLY A 196 9.62 10.40 2.60
CA GLY A 196 8.99 9.10 2.86
C GLY A 196 9.59 8.28 4.02
N LYS A 197 10.87 8.47 4.36
CA LYS A 197 11.57 7.67 5.38
C LYS A 197 11.51 8.24 6.81
N GLN A 198 11.20 9.52 6.99
CA GLN A 198 11.23 10.18 8.31
C GLN A 198 9.87 10.67 8.80
N LEU A 199 8.79 10.40 8.07
CA LEU A 199 7.45 10.81 8.48
C LEU A 199 6.75 9.73 9.31
N ALA A 200 6.16 10.17 10.42
CA ALA A 200 5.16 9.41 11.17
C ALA A 200 3.81 9.35 10.42
N GLY A 201 3.56 10.29 9.51
CA GLY A 201 2.38 10.29 8.65
C GLY A 201 2.44 11.33 7.53
N PHE A 202 1.65 11.11 6.48
CA PHE A 202 1.48 12.01 5.35
C PHE A 202 0.03 12.01 4.89
N ARG A 203 -0.56 13.19 4.74
CA ARG A 203 -1.90 13.39 4.18
C ARG A 203 -1.80 14.37 3.02
N TYR A 204 -2.63 14.17 2.02
CA TYR A 204 -2.74 15.10 0.90
C TYR A 204 -4.20 15.22 0.45
N GLU A 205 -4.52 16.35 -0.16
CA GLU A 205 -5.81 16.67 -0.74
C GLU A 205 -5.55 17.40 -2.07
N VAL A 206 -6.13 16.88 -3.15
CA VAL A 206 -6.04 17.49 -4.49
C VAL A 206 -7.16 18.52 -4.61
N VAL A 207 -6.79 19.79 -4.70
CA VAL A 207 -7.71 20.92 -4.87
C VAL A 207 -7.62 21.40 -6.31
N LYS A 208 -8.70 21.21 -7.06
CA LYS A 208 -8.80 21.71 -8.43
C LYS A 208 -8.81 23.24 -8.42
N LYS A 209 -7.82 23.87 -9.04
CA LYS A 209 -7.95 25.29 -9.41
C LYS A 209 -8.95 25.42 -10.55
N LYS A 210 -9.80 26.46 -10.52
CA LYS A 210 -10.56 26.88 -11.71
C LYS A 210 -9.56 27.13 -12.83
N HIS A 211 -9.56 26.25 -13.83
CA HIS A 211 -9.05 26.43 -15.19
C HIS A 211 -8.03 27.57 -15.35
N SER A 212 -6.76 27.32 -15.05
CA SER A 212 -5.71 27.84 -15.93
C SER A 212 -5.44 26.75 -16.97
N VAL A 213 -6.48 26.42 -17.75
CA VAL A 213 -6.31 25.62 -18.97
C VAL A 213 -5.53 26.51 -19.91
N GLN A 214 -4.22 26.29 -19.96
CA GLN A 214 -3.41 26.82 -21.04
C GLN A 214 -3.79 26.12 -22.37
N SER A 215 -4.29 24.87 -22.30
CA SER A 215 -4.93 24.10 -23.39
C SER A 215 -5.56 22.77 -22.89
N ASP A 216 -6.33 22.06 -23.72
CA ASP A 216 -6.85 20.69 -23.44
C ASP A 216 -5.77 19.62 -23.16
N LEU A 217 -4.50 19.99 -23.27
CA LEU A 217 -3.33 19.15 -23.10
C LEU A 217 -2.57 19.41 -21.80
N THR A 218 -2.94 20.44 -21.03
CA THR A 218 -2.24 20.87 -19.81
C THR A 218 -3.22 21.20 -18.70
N ALA A 219 -2.95 20.71 -17.49
CA ALA A 219 -3.73 21.06 -16.31
C ALA A 219 -2.82 21.29 -15.10
N THR A 220 -3.20 22.24 -14.23
CA THR A 220 -2.48 22.56 -13.00
C THR A 220 -3.40 22.49 -11.79
N TYR A 221 -2.93 21.84 -10.72
CA TYR A 221 -3.69 21.60 -9.49
C TYR A 221 -2.90 22.07 -8.27
N ASP A 222 -3.64 22.52 -7.25
CA ASP A 222 -3.07 22.79 -5.94
C ASP A 222 -3.22 21.52 -5.10
N VAL A 223 -2.12 20.96 -4.61
CA VAL A 223 -2.15 19.81 -3.72
C VAL A 223 -1.74 20.26 -2.33
N LYS A 224 -2.71 20.30 -1.42
CA LYS A 224 -2.46 20.58 -0.01
C LYS A 224 -1.91 19.31 0.63
N THR A 225 -0.85 19.44 1.43
CA THR A 225 -0.26 18.32 2.16
C THR A 225 -0.10 18.67 3.63
N VAL A 226 -0.24 17.64 4.47
CA VAL A 226 0.06 17.71 5.90
C VAL A 226 1.03 16.60 6.22
N LEU A 227 2.21 16.99 6.67
CA LEU A 227 3.29 16.10 7.06
C LEU A 227 3.33 16.03 8.58
N TYR A 228 3.55 14.82 9.09
CA TYR A 228 3.71 14.56 10.52
C TYR A 228 5.13 14.01 10.73
N PRO A 229 6.11 14.87 11.04
CA PRO A 229 7.46 14.44 11.41
C PRO A 229 7.43 13.55 12.67
N GLN A 230 8.49 12.79 12.90
CA GLN A 230 8.63 12.02 14.16
C GLN A 230 8.77 12.93 15.39
N HIS A 231 9.32 14.13 15.21
CA HIS A 231 9.51 15.13 16.25
C HIS A 231 9.03 16.49 15.75
N GLY A 232 8.27 17.22 16.58
CA GLY A 232 7.75 18.55 16.26
C GLY A 232 6.28 18.55 15.82
N GLY A 233 5.81 19.72 15.38
CA GLY A 233 4.43 19.94 14.95
C GLY A 233 4.14 19.46 13.51
N GLN A 234 2.87 19.52 13.12
CA GLN A 234 2.47 19.26 11.74
C GLN A 234 3.03 20.34 10.80
N ILE A 235 3.51 19.93 9.63
CA ILE A 235 3.97 20.85 8.58
C ILE A 235 2.90 20.84 7.48
N LYS A 236 2.38 22.02 7.13
CA LYS A 236 1.38 22.17 6.06
C LYS A 236 2.03 22.85 4.86
N ASN A 237 1.88 22.25 3.68
CA ASN A 237 2.41 22.80 2.43
C ASN A 237 1.31 22.79 1.36
N THR A 238 1.45 23.68 0.38
CA THR A 238 0.66 23.61 -0.86
C THR A 238 1.63 23.48 -2.02
N TYR A 239 1.44 22.44 -2.84
CA TYR A 239 2.21 22.24 -4.06
C TYR A 239 1.37 22.65 -5.27
N SER A 240 1.96 23.36 -6.22
CA SER A 240 1.45 23.48 -7.58
C SER A 240 1.93 22.26 -8.37
N VAL A 241 1.02 21.53 -9.00
CA VAL A 241 1.35 20.32 -9.76
C VAL A 241 0.81 20.45 -11.17
N THR A 242 1.71 20.37 -12.15
CA THR A 242 1.37 20.45 -13.57
C THR A 242 1.40 19.06 -14.18
N VAL A 243 0.34 18.74 -14.90
CA VAL A 243 0.26 17.53 -15.72
C VAL A 243 0.00 17.90 -17.17
N GLU A 244 0.61 17.14 -18.07
CA GLU A 244 0.55 17.37 -19.51
C GLU A 244 0.38 16.06 -20.28
N LYS A 245 -0.17 16.15 -21.49
CA LYS A 245 -0.17 15.06 -22.47
C LYS A 245 0.30 15.60 -23.82
N ALA A 246 1.12 14.83 -24.54
CA ALA A 246 1.69 15.27 -25.82
C ALA A 246 0.65 15.49 -26.93
N LYS A 247 -0.51 14.83 -26.83
CA LYS A 247 -1.65 14.93 -27.75
C LYS A 247 -2.92 14.45 -27.06
N ALA A 248 -4.08 14.71 -27.64
CA ALA A 248 -5.38 14.39 -27.04
C ALA A 248 -5.53 12.93 -26.57
N THR A 249 -4.94 11.99 -27.30
CA THR A 249 -4.96 10.53 -27.05
C THR A 249 -3.78 10.00 -26.24
N ALA A 250 -2.79 10.85 -25.92
CA ALA A 250 -1.67 10.46 -25.08
C ALA A 250 -2.08 10.43 -23.60
N PRO A 251 -1.42 9.60 -22.78
CA PRO A 251 -1.65 9.59 -21.33
C PRO A 251 -1.16 10.90 -20.70
N TRP A 252 -1.81 11.28 -19.61
CA TRP A 252 -1.32 12.36 -18.74
C TRP A 252 -0.03 11.94 -18.03
N GLN A 253 0.89 12.89 -17.86
CA GLN A 253 2.14 12.73 -17.13
C GLN A 253 2.34 13.95 -16.22
N VAL A 254 2.92 13.75 -15.05
CA VAL A 254 3.36 14.85 -14.19
C VAL A 254 4.64 15.44 -14.79
N THR A 255 4.58 16.74 -15.13
CA THR A 255 5.72 17.48 -15.72
C THR A 255 6.40 18.38 -14.71
N ASP A 256 5.65 18.99 -13.77
CA ASP A 256 6.21 19.88 -12.75
C ASP A 256 5.53 19.74 -11.38
N VAL A 257 6.31 19.96 -10.32
CA VAL A 257 5.86 20.00 -8.92
C VAL A 257 6.63 21.10 -8.19
N ALA A 258 5.96 22.20 -7.87
CA ALA A 258 6.55 23.36 -7.20
C ALA A 258 5.89 23.61 -5.85
N LEU A 259 6.69 23.87 -4.80
CA LEU A 259 6.17 24.35 -3.52
C LEU A 259 5.73 25.81 -3.68
N LYS A 260 4.55 26.16 -3.14
CA LYS A 260 4.05 27.54 -3.07
C LYS A 260 4.40 28.22 -1.76
#